data_AF-A0A935SGP9-F1
#
_entry.id   AF-A0A935SGP9-F1
#
_cell.length_a   1.000
_cell.length_b   1.000
_cell.length_c   1.000
_cell.angle_alpha   90.00
_cell.angle_beta   90.00
_cell.angle_gamma   90.00
#
_symmetry.space_group_name_H-M   'P 1'
#
loop_
_entity.id
_entity.type
_entity.pdbx_description
1 polymer ?
#
loop_
_entity_poly.entity_id
_entity_poly.type
_entity_poly.pdbx_seq_one_letter_code
_entity_poly.pdbx_strand_id
1 'polypeptide(L)'
;MFGCLRSLGCLTLIAILGVGGYATRDRWLPAITGTRPAVLGDFDRVTDDRRARAKRVVESMAKKSGPVFANLTAAEASSLVLVDARRRLPAFSRDVEAAVSGDRLLLRTTLDPAELRGIDALGPLASLLESRQRVTLAGTLDVAGPGRGLFIVQEVRINDLAVPTPAIAALIRQVDRRDRPEGEPARAIAFPLPPSVGDVRVGKGRVTLYKTVS
;
A
#
# COMPACT_ATOMS: atom_id res chain seq x y z
N MET A 1 24.58 5.82 53.59
CA MET A 1 23.36 5.32 52.91
C MET A 1 22.83 6.33 51.86
N PHE A 2 23.69 6.96 51.04
CA PHE A 2 23.29 7.97 50.04
C PHE A 2 23.35 7.48 48.58
N GLY A 3 23.70 6.21 48.34
CA GLY A 3 23.84 5.65 46.99
C GLY A 3 22.51 5.37 46.26
N CYS A 4 21.43 5.05 47.00
CA CYS A 4 20.16 4.66 46.39
C CYS A 4 19.39 5.84 45.76
N LEU A 5 19.44 7.05 46.35
CA LEU A 5 18.77 8.23 45.75
C LEU A 5 19.41 8.64 44.42
N ARG A 6 20.75 8.57 44.33
CA ARG A 6 21.47 8.89 43.09
C ARG A 6 21.21 7.86 41.99
N SER A 7 21.06 6.59 42.36
CA SER A 7 20.67 5.52 41.44
C SER A 7 19.24 5.69 40.92
N LEU A 8 18.28 6.03 41.80
CA LEU A 8 16.90 6.27 41.39
C LEU A 8 16.80 7.47 40.45
N GLY A 9 17.44 8.60 40.77
CA GLY A 9 17.42 9.79 39.91
C GLY A 9 17.99 9.55 38.51
N CYS A 10 19.07 8.76 38.42
CA CYS A 10 19.67 8.38 37.14
C CYS A 10 18.72 7.49 36.32
N LEU A 11 18.08 6.52 36.97
CA LEU A 11 17.15 5.59 36.31
C LEU A 11 15.89 6.33 35.81
N THR A 12 15.37 7.28 36.59
CA THR A 12 14.26 8.14 36.17
C THR A 12 14.65 9.03 35.01
N LEU A 13 15.86 9.61 35.00
CA LEU A 13 16.34 10.43 33.89
C LEU A 13 16.46 9.61 32.59
N ILE A 14 17.02 8.40 32.66
CA ILE A 14 17.12 7.49 31.52
C ILE A 14 15.73 7.09 31.02
N ALA A 15 14.78 6.82 31.92
CA ALA A 15 13.41 6.51 31.55
C ALA A 15 12.74 7.70 30.82
N ILE A 16 12.92 8.93 31.32
CA ILE A 16 12.38 10.14 30.69
C ILE A 16 13.03 10.37 29.31
N LEU A 17 14.34 10.20 29.18
CA LEU A 17 15.04 10.33 27.90
C LEU A 17 14.63 9.23 26.92
N GLY A 18 14.41 8.00 27.40
CA GLY A 18 13.92 6.89 26.59
C GLY A 18 12.49 7.14 26.08
N VAL A 19 11.59 7.59 26.96
CA VAL A 19 10.20 7.94 26.60
C VAL A 19 10.17 9.17 25.68
N GLY A 20 10.94 10.21 25.96
CA GLY A 20 11.04 11.40 25.13
C GLY A 20 11.64 11.11 23.76
N GLY A 21 12.68 10.29 23.71
CA GLY A 21 13.29 9.80 22.47
C GLY A 21 12.31 8.95 21.66
N TYR A 22 11.56 8.07 22.31
CA TYR A 22 10.53 7.24 21.68
C TYR A 22 9.35 8.09 21.16
N ALA A 23 8.86 9.05 21.95
CA ALA A 23 7.75 9.91 21.56
C ALA A 23 8.12 10.89 20.43
N THR A 24 9.39 11.30 20.34
CA THR A 24 9.88 12.17 19.25
C THR A 24 10.49 11.39 18.10
N ARG A 25 10.53 10.05 18.18
CA ARG A 25 11.17 9.14 17.22
C ARG A 25 10.83 9.48 15.78
N ASP A 26 9.55 9.72 15.51
CA ASP A 26 9.08 9.95 14.14
C ASP A 26 9.62 11.23 13.50
N ARG A 27 10.12 12.18 14.30
CA ARG A 27 10.75 13.42 13.80
C ARG A 27 12.22 13.25 13.44
N TRP A 28 12.99 12.45 14.18
CA TRP A 28 14.45 12.38 14.03
C TRP A 28 14.94 11.08 13.39
N LEU A 29 14.24 9.96 13.59
CA LEU A 29 14.58 8.67 12.96
C LEU A 29 14.71 8.77 11.42
N PRO A 30 13.86 9.52 10.70
CA PRO A 30 13.95 9.64 9.24
C PRO A 30 15.20 10.37 8.75
N ALA A 31 15.73 11.29 9.57
CA ALA A 31 16.96 12.01 9.26
C ALA A 31 18.20 11.12 9.40
N ILE A 32 18.11 10.05 10.20
CA ILE A 32 19.19 9.09 10.45
C ILE A 32 19.10 7.88 9.50
N THR A 33 17.90 7.36 9.26
CA THR A 33 17.70 6.17 8.42
C THR A 33 17.52 6.49 6.93
N GLY A 34 17.35 7.77 6.57
CA GLY A 34 17.03 8.20 5.21
C GLY A 34 15.60 7.81 4.76
N THR A 35 14.88 7.06 5.59
CA THR A 35 13.51 6.61 5.30
C THR A 35 12.54 7.66 5.83
N ARG A 36 12.17 8.63 4.98
CA ARG A 36 11.04 9.51 5.28
C ARG A 36 9.78 8.65 5.46
N PRO A 37 9.09 8.72 6.62
CA PRO A 37 7.77 8.12 6.73
C PRO A 37 6.92 8.74 5.63
N ALA A 38 6.26 7.89 4.84
CA ALA A 38 5.36 8.35 3.80
C ALA A 38 4.40 9.37 4.43
N VAL A 39 4.51 10.63 3.99
CA VAL A 39 3.52 11.65 4.33
C VAL A 39 2.20 11.07 3.87
N LEU A 40 1.31 10.83 4.83
CA LEU A 40 -0.03 10.36 4.60
C LEU A 40 -0.67 11.41 3.67
N GLY A 41 -0.76 11.11 2.36
CA GLY A 41 -1.63 11.89 1.49
C GLY A 41 -3.05 11.82 2.03
N ASP A 42 -3.94 12.72 1.61
CA ASP A 42 -5.35 12.65 2.02
C ASP A 42 -5.91 11.28 1.64
N PHE A 43 -6.07 10.44 2.65
CA PHE A 43 -6.59 9.09 2.50
C PHE A 43 -8.07 9.20 2.20
N ASP A 44 -8.45 8.75 1.01
CA ASP A 44 -9.84 8.67 0.59
C ASP A 44 -10.32 7.22 0.64
N ARG A 45 -11.56 7.01 1.05
CA ARG A 45 -12.15 5.68 1.19
C ARG A 45 -12.50 5.10 -0.18
N VAL A 46 -12.19 3.82 -0.37
CA VAL A 46 -12.55 3.08 -1.56
C VAL A 46 -14.00 2.61 -1.44
N THR A 47 -14.94 3.45 -1.88
CA THR A 47 -16.38 3.13 -1.91
C THR A 47 -16.83 2.54 -3.24
N ASP A 48 -18.01 1.92 -3.26
CA ASP A 48 -18.57 1.36 -4.50
C ASP A 48 -18.98 2.46 -5.49
N ASP A 49 -19.37 3.64 -5.02
CA ASP A 49 -19.61 4.82 -5.88
C ASP A 49 -18.34 5.29 -6.60
N ARG A 50 -17.20 5.30 -5.89
CA ARG A 50 -15.89 5.61 -6.48
C ARG A 50 -15.52 4.57 -7.54
N ARG A 51 -15.82 3.28 -7.31
CA ARG A 51 -15.63 2.24 -8.33
C ARG A 51 -16.49 2.49 -9.56
N ALA A 52 -17.78 2.79 -9.38
CA ALA A 52 -18.68 3.07 -10.50
C ALA A 52 -18.20 4.29 -11.30
N ARG A 53 -17.69 5.32 -10.61
CA ARG A 53 -17.12 6.51 -11.23
C ARG A 53 -15.85 6.21 -12.00
N ALA A 54 -14.90 5.49 -11.40
CA ALA A 54 -13.68 5.04 -12.04
C ALA A 54 -14.00 4.26 -13.32
N LYS A 55 -14.93 3.29 -13.24
CA LYS A 55 -15.38 2.50 -14.39
C LYS A 55 -15.93 3.38 -15.52
N ARG A 56 -16.80 4.36 -15.22
CA ARG A 56 -17.33 5.28 -16.25
C ARG A 56 -16.24 6.13 -16.92
N VAL A 57 -15.29 6.64 -16.14
CA VAL A 57 -14.17 7.43 -16.66
C VAL A 57 -13.33 6.58 -17.61
N VAL A 58 -12.98 5.38 -17.15
CA VAL A 58 -12.18 4.41 -17.88
C VAL A 58 -12.90 3.93 -19.16
N GLU A 59 -14.20 3.67 -19.10
CA GLU A 59 -15.04 3.36 -20.28
C GLU A 59 -15.14 4.53 -21.25
N SER A 60 -15.19 5.77 -20.75
CA SER A 60 -15.21 6.95 -21.61
C SER A 60 -13.93 7.10 -22.43
N MET A 61 -12.76 6.75 -21.85
CA MET A 61 -11.48 6.73 -22.56
C MET A 61 -11.43 5.66 -23.67
N ALA A 62 -12.06 4.52 -23.43
CA ALA A 62 -12.10 3.41 -24.38
C ALA A 62 -12.85 3.77 -25.68
N LYS A 63 -13.75 4.76 -25.65
CA LYS A 63 -14.45 5.23 -26.85
C LYS A 63 -13.47 5.85 -27.84
N LYS A 64 -13.72 5.71 -29.14
CA LYS A 64 -12.89 6.29 -30.21
C LYS A 64 -12.75 7.81 -30.06
N SER A 65 -13.85 8.51 -29.77
CA SER A 65 -13.91 9.95 -29.48
C SER A 65 -13.66 10.30 -28.00
N GLY A 66 -13.23 9.33 -27.20
CA GLY A 66 -12.93 9.52 -25.78
C GLY A 66 -11.65 10.33 -25.53
N PRO A 67 -11.48 10.86 -24.30
CA PRO A 67 -10.29 11.62 -23.95
C PRO A 67 -9.02 10.76 -24.01
N VAL A 68 -7.90 11.38 -24.39
CA VAL A 68 -6.58 10.72 -24.50
C VAL A 68 -5.91 10.48 -23.14
N PHE A 69 -6.38 11.16 -22.09
CA PHE A 69 -5.97 10.90 -20.72
C PHE A 69 -7.17 11.03 -19.78
N ALA A 70 -7.13 10.35 -18.64
CA ALA A 70 -8.04 10.61 -17.54
C ALA A 70 -7.33 10.65 -16.20
N ASN A 71 -7.79 11.55 -15.34
CA ASN A 71 -7.31 11.68 -13.97
C ASN A 71 -8.26 10.94 -13.04
N LEU A 72 -7.69 10.06 -12.23
CA LEU A 72 -8.35 9.34 -11.16
C LEU A 72 -7.77 9.78 -9.81
N THR A 73 -8.64 9.88 -8.83
CA THR A 73 -8.24 9.97 -7.41
C THR A 73 -7.57 8.67 -6.97
N ALA A 74 -6.86 8.72 -5.84
CA ALA A 74 -6.27 7.53 -5.24
C ALA A 74 -7.31 6.43 -4.99
N ALA A 75 -8.48 6.79 -4.45
CA ALA A 75 -9.57 5.85 -4.20
C ALA A 75 -10.15 5.25 -5.48
N GLU A 76 -10.35 6.06 -6.53
CA GLU A 76 -10.82 5.58 -7.84
C GLU A 76 -9.82 4.62 -8.49
N ALA A 77 -8.52 4.95 -8.51
CA ALA A 77 -7.49 4.07 -9.07
C ALA A 77 -7.36 2.76 -8.26
N SER A 78 -7.38 2.86 -6.94
CA SER A 78 -7.33 1.69 -6.05
C SER A 78 -8.54 0.78 -6.23
N SER A 79 -9.71 1.35 -6.53
CA SER A 79 -10.90 0.57 -6.82
C SER A 79 -10.74 -0.35 -8.05
N LEU A 80 -9.89 0.03 -9.02
CA LEU A 80 -9.54 -0.78 -10.20
C LEU A 80 -8.55 -1.89 -9.85
N VAL A 81 -7.52 -1.57 -9.05
CA VAL A 81 -6.54 -2.56 -8.56
C VAL A 81 -7.23 -3.64 -7.72
N LEU A 82 -8.23 -3.23 -6.92
CA LEU A 82 -8.89 -4.10 -5.95
C LEU A 82 -10.09 -4.88 -6.51
N VAL A 83 -10.48 -4.71 -7.78
CA VAL A 83 -11.65 -5.39 -8.39
C VAL A 83 -11.55 -6.91 -8.22
N ASP A 84 -10.38 -7.48 -8.52
CA ASP A 84 -10.13 -8.92 -8.35
C ASP A 84 -9.56 -9.25 -6.97
N ALA A 85 -8.88 -8.29 -6.33
CA ALA A 85 -8.34 -8.48 -5.00
C ALA A 85 -9.45 -8.78 -3.98
N ARG A 86 -10.64 -8.17 -4.08
CA ARG A 86 -11.77 -8.44 -3.15
C ARG A 86 -12.22 -9.91 -3.12
N ARG A 87 -12.13 -10.62 -4.26
CA ARG A 87 -12.46 -12.07 -4.32
C ARG A 87 -11.37 -12.95 -3.72
N ARG A 88 -10.14 -12.43 -3.60
CA ARG A 88 -8.94 -13.19 -3.21
C ARG A 88 -8.44 -12.83 -1.81
N LEU A 89 -8.78 -11.62 -1.38
CA LEU A 89 -8.46 -10.99 -0.12
C LEU A 89 -9.75 -10.45 0.49
N PRO A 90 -10.48 -11.29 1.25
CA PRO A 90 -11.58 -10.81 2.09
C PRO A 90 -11.13 -9.67 3.01
N ALA A 91 -9.88 -9.72 3.44
CA ALA A 91 -9.17 -8.68 4.20
C ALA A 91 -9.20 -7.28 3.55
N PHE A 92 -9.09 -7.18 2.22
CA PHE A 92 -9.17 -5.89 1.49
C PHE A 92 -10.59 -5.58 0.99
N SER A 93 -11.60 -6.26 1.54
CA SER A 93 -13.01 -6.04 1.16
C SER A 93 -13.69 -4.94 1.95
N ARG A 94 -13.23 -4.65 3.18
CA ARG A 94 -13.83 -3.67 4.09
C ARG A 94 -12.81 -2.59 4.46
N ASP A 95 -13.26 -1.34 4.50
CA ASP A 95 -12.51 -0.17 5.00
C ASP A 95 -11.12 0.05 4.40
N VAL A 96 -11.02 -0.10 3.08
CA VAL A 96 -9.79 0.26 2.36
C VAL A 96 -9.77 1.77 2.11
N GLU A 97 -8.64 2.38 2.43
CA GLU A 97 -8.33 3.76 2.16
C GLU A 97 -7.15 3.85 1.21
N ALA A 98 -7.14 4.88 0.38
CA ALA A 98 -6.11 5.07 -0.61
C ALA A 98 -5.61 6.51 -0.62
N ALA A 99 -4.31 6.68 -0.80
CA ALA A 99 -3.66 7.97 -0.96
C ALA A 99 -2.59 7.89 -2.06
N VAL A 100 -2.21 9.05 -2.61
CA VAL A 100 -1.02 9.18 -3.46
C VAL A 100 0.03 9.95 -2.68
N SER A 101 1.24 9.40 -2.56
CA SER A 101 2.39 10.08 -1.96
C SER A 101 3.57 9.99 -2.91
N GLY A 102 4.06 11.14 -3.38
CA GLY A 102 5.07 11.20 -4.43
C GLY A 102 4.59 10.55 -5.72
N ASP A 103 5.30 9.51 -6.15
CA ASP A 103 5.05 8.66 -7.32
C ASP A 103 4.42 7.30 -6.96
N ARG A 104 3.95 7.13 -5.72
CA ARG A 104 3.41 5.88 -5.20
C ARG A 104 1.93 5.98 -4.86
N LEU A 105 1.23 4.89 -5.13
CA LEU A 105 -0.10 4.63 -4.61
C LEU A 105 0.04 3.90 -3.26
N LEU A 106 -0.65 4.42 -2.25
CA LEU A 106 -0.72 3.86 -0.91
C LEU A 106 -2.10 3.27 -0.71
N LEU A 107 -2.15 2.01 -0.32
CA LEU A 107 -3.36 1.31 0.09
C LEU A 107 -3.24 1.00 1.56
N ARG A 108 -4.21 1.46 2.35
CA ARG A 108 -4.30 1.19 3.77
C ARG A 108 -5.57 0.42 4.06
N THR A 109 -5.46 -0.60 4.88
CA THR A 109 -6.62 -1.36 5.36
C THR A 109 -6.37 -1.84 6.79
N THR A 110 -7.44 -2.16 7.50
CA THR A 110 -7.36 -2.80 8.81
C THR A 110 -7.79 -4.24 8.68
N LEU A 111 -6.89 -5.17 9.01
CA LEU A 111 -7.07 -6.59 8.82
C LEU A 111 -7.18 -7.29 10.16
N ASP A 112 -8.15 -8.20 10.27
CA ASP A 112 -8.12 -9.18 11.33
C ASP A 112 -7.05 -10.24 10.98
N PRO A 113 -6.13 -10.59 11.91
CA PRO A 113 -5.19 -11.68 11.70
C PRO A 113 -5.86 -12.97 11.21
N ALA A 114 -7.08 -13.28 11.67
CA ALA A 114 -7.83 -14.45 11.23
C ALA A 114 -8.20 -14.44 9.74
N GLU A 115 -8.26 -13.26 9.10
CA GLU A 115 -8.55 -13.10 7.67
C GLU A 115 -7.29 -13.14 6.79
N LEU A 116 -6.10 -13.01 7.39
CA LEU A 116 -4.82 -13.12 6.71
C LEU A 116 -4.47 -14.59 6.45
N ARG A 117 -5.01 -15.14 5.37
CA ARG A 117 -4.58 -16.45 4.85
C ARG A 117 -3.12 -16.37 4.41
N GLY A 118 -2.21 -16.86 5.27
CA GLY A 118 -0.76 -16.85 5.02
C GLY A 118 0.10 -16.18 6.08
N ILE A 119 -0.45 -15.92 7.26
CA ILE A 119 0.32 -15.53 8.45
C ILE A 119 1.53 -16.44 8.69
N ASP A 120 1.44 -17.74 8.35
CA ASP A 120 2.54 -18.70 8.51
C ASP A 120 3.82 -18.28 7.76
N ALA A 121 3.70 -17.53 6.66
CA ALA A 121 4.85 -17.03 5.90
C ALA A 121 5.60 -15.89 6.60
N LEU A 122 4.99 -15.27 7.61
CA LEU A 122 5.63 -14.26 8.47
C LEU A 122 6.50 -14.91 9.56
N GLY A 123 6.47 -16.25 9.68
CA GLY A 123 7.28 -16.99 10.63
C GLY A 123 7.01 -16.53 12.07
N PRO A 124 8.05 -16.29 12.90
CA PRO A 124 7.88 -15.87 14.30
C PRO A 124 7.11 -14.56 14.49
N LEU A 125 6.98 -13.74 13.44
CA LEU A 125 6.22 -12.49 13.50
C LEU A 125 4.70 -12.74 13.55
N ALA A 126 4.25 -13.95 13.20
CA ALA A 126 2.86 -14.37 13.28
C ALA A 126 2.29 -14.23 14.70
N SER A 127 3.07 -14.58 15.73
CA SER A 127 2.62 -14.55 17.13
C SER A 127 2.47 -13.13 17.69
N LEU A 128 3.01 -12.11 17.02
CA LEU A 128 2.84 -10.71 17.40
C LEU A 128 1.53 -10.09 16.85
N LEU A 129 0.80 -10.83 16.02
CA LEU A 129 -0.43 -10.40 15.35
C LEU A 129 -1.66 -10.83 16.16
N GLU A 130 -1.79 -10.35 17.40
CA GLU A 130 -2.89 -10.76 18.31
C GLU A 130 -4.17 -9.91 18.13
N SER A 131 -4.08 -8.76 17.47
CA SER A 131 -5.20 -7.81 17.29
C SER A 131 -5.31 -7.32 15.84
N ARG A 132 -6.38 -6.60 15.51
CA ARG A 132 -6.56 -5.98 14.19
C ARG A 132 -5.34 -5.16 13.79
N GLN A 133 -4.71 -5.56 12.69
CA GLN A 133 -3.47 -4.97 12.19
C GLN A 133 -3.78 -3.95 11.11
N ARG A 134 -3.16 -2.79 11.18
CA ARG A 134 -3.19 -1.81 10.09
C ARG A 134 -2.15 -2.21 9.05
N VAL A 135 -2.59 -2.65 7.88
CA VAL A 135 -1.68 -2.99 6.77
C VAL A 135 -1.66 -1.86 5.77
N THR A 136 -0.45 -1.39 5.44
CA THR A 136 -0.22 -0.38 4.41
C THR A 136 0.66 -0.96 3.32
N LEU A 137 0.17 -0.93 2.08
CA LEU A 137 0.92 -1.29 0.88
C LEU A 137 1.27 0.01 0.14
N ALA A 138 2.55 0.23 -0.17
CA ALA A 138 2.98 1.32 -1.03
C ALA A 138 3.66 0.76 -2.27
N GLY A 139 3.26 1.24 -3.44
CA GLY A 139 3.76 0.73 -4.70
C GLY A 139 3.56 1.67 -5.88
N THR A 140 4.15 1.31 -7.00
CA THR A 140 3.99 2.01 -8.28
C THR A 140 2.98 1.28 -9.17
N LEU A 141 2.38 2.01 -10.11
CA LEU A 141 1.54 1.43 -11.15
C LEU A 141 2.31 1.37 -12.46
N ASP A 142 2.14 0.27 -13.18
CA ASP A 142 2.76 0.05 -14.49
C ASP A 142 1.78 -0.69 -15.42
N VAL A 143 2.01 -0.63 -16.73
CA VAL A 143 1.20 -1.32 -17.74
C VAL A 143 2.02 -2.48 -18.33
N ALA A 144 1.60 -3.70 -18.05
CA ALA A 144 2.29 -4.89 -18.57
C ALA A 144 1.93 -5.22 -20.03
N GLY A 145 0.81 -4.69 -20.52
CA GLY A 145 0.35 -4.91 -21.88
C GLY A 145 -1.14 -4.56 -22.03
N PRO A 146 -1.68 -4.69 -23.27
CA PRO A 146 -3.08 -4.38 -23.53
C PRO A 146 -4.00 -5.15 -22.59
N GLY A 147 -4.81 -4.40 -21.82
CA GLY A 147 -5.79 -4.99 -20.92
C GLY A 147 -5.28 -5.31 -19.51
N ARG A 148 -3.99 -5.05 -19.21
CA ARG A 148 -3.35 -5.50 -17.97
C ARG A 148 -2.45 -4.44 -17.34
N GLY A 149 -2.79 -4.07 -16.10
CA GLY A 149 -1.96 -3.24 -15.23
C GLY A 149 -1.28 -4.07 -14.14
N LEU A 150 -0.18 -3.54 -13.63
CA LEU A 150 0.58 -4.07 -12.49
C LEU A 150 0.65 -3.04 -11.38
N PHE A 151 0.30 -3.44 -10.16
CA PHE A 151 0.63 -2.69 -8.96
C PHE A 151 1.86 -3.31 -8.32
N ILE A 152 3.02 -2.68 -8.52
CA ILE A 152 4.32 -3.18 -8.06
C ILE A 152 4.54 -2.70 -6.63
N VAL A 153 4.34 -3.59 -5.66
CA VAL A 153 4.47 -3.28 -4.23
C VAL A 153 5.94 -3.10 -3.89
N GLN A 154 6.30 -1.92 -3.38
CA GLN A 154 7.66 -1.58 -2.99
C GLN A 154 7.88 -1.69 -1.48
N GLU A 155 6.85 -1.34 -0.71
CA GLU A 155 6.88 -1.37 0.75
C GLU A 155 5.58 -1.95 1.29
N VAL A 156 5.69 -2.78 2.32
CA VAL A 156 4.57 -3.27 3.11
C VAL A 156 4.85 -2.93 4.56
N ARG A 157 3.88 -2.32 5.23
CA ARG A 157 3.93 -2.03 6.66
C ARG A 157 2.77 -2.72 7.36
N ILE A 158 3.06 -3.35 8.48
CA ILE A 158 2.08 -3.92 9.40
C ILE A 158 2.20 -3.11 10.70
N ASN A 159 1.17 -2.34 11.00
CA ASN A 159 1.23 -1.20 11.92
C ASN A 159 2.42 -0.30 11.56
N ASP A 160 3.41 -0.22 12.44
CA ASP A 160 4.63 0.57 12.26
C ASP A 160 5.86 -0.26 11.85
N LEU A 161 5.69 -1.57 11.68
CA LEU A 161 6.76 -2.49 11.30
C LEU A 161 6.83 -2.60 9.78
N ALA A 162 7.97 -2.25 9.21
CA ALA A 162 8.25 -2.48 7.80
C ALA A 162 8.58 -3.95 7.57
N VAL A 163 7.88 -4.57 6.62
CA VAL A 163 8.15 -5.94 6.19
C VAL A 163 9.40 -5.96 5.32
N PRO A 164 10.37 -6.86 5.59
CA PRO A 164 11.56 -6.99 4.76
C PRO A 164 11.21 -7.32 3.31
N THR A 165 11.93 -6.71 2.35
CA THR A 165 11.67 -6.86 0.91
C THR A 165 11.57 -8.33 0.43
N PRO A 166 12.41 -9.28 0.88
CA PRO A 166 12.29 -10.68 0.48
C PRO A 166 10.96 -11.32 0.91
N ALA A 167 10.43 -10.92 2.08
CA ALA A 167 9.17 -11.43 2.61
C ALA A 167 7.96 -10.86 1.85
N ILE A 168 8.06 -9.64 1.28
CA ILE A 168 7.00 -9.04 0.46
C ILE A 168 6.64 -9.95 -0.73
N ALA A 169 7.64 -10.46 -1.45
CA ALA A 169 7.37 -11.35 -2.60
C ALA A 169 6.69 -12.67 -2.18
N ALA A 170 7.04 -13.22 -1.02
CA ALA A 170 6.37 -14.40 -0.47
C ALA A 170 4.90 -14.11 -0.13
N LEU A 171 4.64 -12.99 0.54
CA LEU A 171 3.27 -12.54 0.86
C LEU A 171 2.45 -12.30 -0.41
N ILE A 172 3.00 -11.56 -1.39
CA ILE A 172 2.29 -11.27 -2.64
C ILE A 172 2.01 -12.55 -3.44
N ARG A 173 2.92 -13.53 -3.47
CA ARG A 173 2.65 -14.84 -4.11
C ARG A 173 1.51 -15.60 -3.44
N GLN A 174 1.42 -15.53 -2.12
CA GLN A 174 0.35 -16.20 -1.38
C GLN A 174 -1.01 -15.52 -1.59
N VAL A 175 -0.97 -14.20 -1.78
CA VAL A 175 -2.10 -13.30 -2.04
C VAL A 175 -2.60 -13.40 -3.49
N ASP A 176 -1.69 -13.36 -4.47
CA ASP A 176 -1.98 -13.44 -5.91
C ASP A 176 -1.50 -14.80 -6.45
N ARG A 177 -2.32 -15.83 -6.25
CA ARG A 177 -2.07 -17.22 -6.71
C ARG A 177 -2.21 -17.41 -8.23
N ARG A 178 -2.09 -16.34 -9.02
CA ARG A 178 -2.11 -16.44 -10.49
C ARG A 178 -0.81 -17.06 -10.98
N ASP A 179 -0.90 -17.81 -12.07
CA ASP A 179 0.28 -18.09 -12.89
C ASP A 179 0.82 -16.76 -13.39
N ARG A 180 2.00 -16.43 -12.88
CA ARG A 180 2.68 -15.17 -13.20
C ARG A 180 3.41 -15.36 -14.52
N PRO A 181 3.13 -14.54 -15.54
CA PRO A 181 3.87 -14.58 -16.80
C PRO A 181 5.36 -14.34 -16.57
N GLU A 182 6.18 -14.96 -17.41
CA GLU A 182 7.63 -14.80 -17.36
C GLU A 182 8.02 -13.31 -17.54
N GLY A 183 8.91 -12.81 -16.68
CA GLY A 183 9.36 -11.41 -16.68
C GLY A 183 8.54 -10.45 -15.80
N GLU A 184 7.42 -10.86 -15.20
CA GLU A 184 6.66 -9.99 -14.29
C GLU A 184 7.31 -9.93 -12.89
N PRO A 185 7.38 -8.74 -12.23
CA PRO A 185 7.98 -8.63 -10.92
C PRO A 185 7.28 -9.51 -9.87
N ALA A 186 8.06 -10.21 -9.04
CA ALA A 186 7.52 -11.10 -8.00
C ALA A 186 6.62 -10.40 -6.95
N ARG A 187 6.75 -9.08 -6.85
CA ARG A 187 6.00 -8.19 -5.95
C ARG A 187 4.85 -7.44 -6.64
N ALA A 188 4.47 -7.82 -7.85
CA ALA A 188 3.39 -7.19 -8.60
C ALA A 188 2.03 -7.86 -8.32
N ILE A 189 0.99 -7.05 -8.18
CA ILE A 189 -0.40 -7.49 -8.17
C ILE A 189 -1.01 -7.10 -9.51
N ALA A 190 -1.40 -8.08 -10.32
CA ALA A 190 -2.02 -7.80 -11.61
C ALA A 190 -3.48 -7.36 -11.46
N PHE A 191 -3.91 -6.40 -12.26
CA PHE A 191 -5.30 -5.95 -12.29
C PHE A 191 -5.77 -5.65 -13.71
N PRO A 192 -7.07 -5.81 -14.00
CA PRO A 192 -7.60 -5.53 -15.33
C PRO A 192 -7.57 -4.03 -15.62
N LEU A 193 -7.07 -3.67 -16.80
CA LEU A 193 -7.19 -2.34 -17.39
C LEU A 193 -7.96 -2.46 -18.71
N PRO A 194 -8.54 -1.39 -19.25
CA PRO A 194 -8.99 -1.43 -20.64
C PRO A 194 -7.81 -1.60 -21.60
N PRO A 195 -7.99 -2.32 -22.71
CA PRO A 195 -6.98 -2.43 -23.76
C PRO A 195 -6.55 -1.09 -24.36
N SER A 196 -7.41 -0.07 -24.25
CA SER A 196 -7.11 1.28 -24.72
C SER A 196 -6.12 2.04 -23.86
N VAL A 197 -5.77 1.57 -22.65
CA VAL A 197 -4.80 2.23 -21.77
C VAL A 197 -3.39 1.74 -22.10
N GLY A 198 -2.49 2.67 -22.37
CA GLY A 198 -1.10 2.39 -22.77
C GLY A 198 -0.06 2.80 -21.73
N ASP A 199 -0.36 3.78 -20.88
CA ASP A 199 0.55 4.20 -19.79
C ASP A 199 -0.26 4.64 -18.56
N VAL A 200 0.35 4.53 -17.38
CA VAL A 200 -0.20 4.98 -16.09
C VAL A 200 0.86 5.76 -15.33
N ARG A 201 0.50 6.98 -14.91
CA ARG A 201 1.39 7.82 -14.10
C ARG A 201 0.77 8.12 -12.75
N VAL A 202 1.54 7.89 -11.69
CA VAL A 202 1.19 8.31 -10.34
C VAL A 202 2.01 9.54 -10.00
N GLY A 203 1.36 10.60 -9.54
CA GLY A 203 2.03 11.84 -9.22
C GLY A 203 1.05 12.98 -8.95
N LYS A 204 1.53 14.07 -8.34
CA LYS A 204 0.72 15.29 -8.10
C LYS A 204 -0.63 14.98 -7.39
N GLY A 205 -0.61 14.02 -6.46
CA GLY A 205 -1.78 13.60 -5.69
C GLY A 205 -2.85 12.83 -6.49
N ARG A 206 -2.55 12.35 -7.70
CA ARG A 206 -3.51 11.66 -8.58
C ARG A 206 -2.87 10.53 -9.37
N VAL A 207 -3.72 9.70 -9.97
CA VAL A 207 -3.33 8.67 -10.93
C VAL A 207 -3.86 9.07 -12.30
N THR A 208 -2.98 9.17 -13.28
CA THR A 208 -3.32 9.56 -14.65
C THR A 208 -3.20 8.33 -15.55
N LEU A 209 -4.29 7.97 -16.22
CA LEU A 209 -4.28 6.95 -17.26
C LEU A 209 -4.11 7.62 -18.61
N TYR A 210 -3.25 7.07 -19.47
CA TYR A 210 -3.04 7.54 -20.83
C TYR A 210 -3.54 6.50 -21.82
N LYS A 211 -4.24 6.98 -22.83
CA LYS A 211 -4.73 6.16 -23.92
C LYS A 211 -3.58 5.81 -24.85
N THR A 212 -3.53 4.56 -25.31
CA THR A 212 -2.65 4.17 -26.41
C THR A 212 -3.07 4.94 -27.66
N VAL A 213 -2.13 5.69 -28.23
CA VAL A 213 -2.27 6.22 -29.59
C VAL A 213 -2.03 5.06 -30.55
N SER A 214 -3.10 4.55 -31.13
CA SER A 214 -3.09 3.58 -32.24
C SER A 214 -3.87 4.16 -33.40
#